data_AF-A0A2P6WBN5-F1
#
_entry.id   AF-A0A2P6WBN5-F1
#
_cell.length_a   1.000
_cell.length_b   1.000
_cell.length_c   1.000
_cell.angle_alpha   90.00
_cell.angle_beta   90.00
_cell.angle_gamma   90.00
#
_symmetry.space_group_name_H-M   'P 1'
#
loop_
_entity.id
_entity.type
_entity.pdbx_description
1 polymer ?
#
loop_
_entity_poly.entity_id
_entity_poly.type
_entity_poly.pdbx_seq_one_letter_code
_entity_poly.pdbx_strand_id
1 'polypeptide(L)'
;MNPSFGEWYRKANIQPRHEDLLARSQAIEVFTKNVDKNTIAELIRCFVGIPARDVTVIARFVEQLLATDTAFPTQNNALELQVLCGAALASVLEHSSHVADTAALLLISAAAPSFRKAPVVPDIVRNAQTYLMARSAAVRKLDARPNVVGAEHDQLIEAVKAACATNQAVQLQQPLDTMLKGLNDTLNKVASLAEQATRVLERSDNLLLEESNIVWWVFGGHSRDTGKRFSELPPGFAAVLAGKELADITRFIPGPIAAPAYLDKQLDHLSGKKLKLSDVAVEISTDWLGTLCTGSGVRLRFAIFR
;
A
#
# COMPACT_ATOMS: atom_id res chain seq x y z
N MET A 1 -11.33 12.53 14.71
CA MET A 1 -12.62 12.67 13.99
C MET A 1 -12.42 13.33 12.63
N ASN A 2 -12.73 12.60 11.56
CA ASN A 2 -12.65 13.11 10.19
C ASN A 2 -13.70 14.23 9.96
N PRO A 3 -13.33 15.42 9.44
CA PRO A 3 -14.28 16.54 9.23
C PRO A 3 -15.49 16.18 8.37
N SER A 4 -15.34 15.23 7.44
CA SER A 4 -16.41 14.80 6.53
C SER A 4 -17.37 13.77 7.12
N PHE A 5 -17.15 13.28 8.35
CA PHE A 5 -17.94 12.19 8.93
C PHE A 5 -19.44 12.52 9.00
N GLY A 6 -19.81 13.73 9.45
CA GLY A 6 -21.20 14.16 9.47
C GLY A 6 -21.81 14.41 8.08
N GLU A 7 -20.99 14.66 7.06
CA GLU A 7 -21.46 14.76 5.67
C GLU A 7 -21.79 13.39 5.08
N TRP A 8 -21.02 12.36 5.43
CA TRP A 8 -21.25 10.99 4.97
C TRP A 8 -22.60 10.46 5.46
N TYR A 9 -22.97 10.75 6.71
CA TYR A 9 -24.31 10.47 7.23
C TYR A 9 -25.42 11.19 6.48
N ARG A 10 -25.23 12.49 6.20
CA ARG A 10 -26.19 13.28 5.40
C ARG A 10 -26.37 12.70 3.99
N LYS A 11 -25.28 12.25 3.34
CA LYS A 11 -25.34 11.59 2.02
C LYS A 11 -26.10 10.27 2.05
N ALA A 12 -26.07 9.56 3.17
CA ALA A 12 -26.85 8.36 3.40
C ALA A 12 -28.31 8.63 3.84
N ASN A 13 -28.71 9.90 3.93
CA ASN A 13 -30.00 10.35 4.45
C ASN A 13 -30.26 9.88 5.90
N ILE A 14 -29.21 9.86 6.72
CA ILE A 14 -29.27 9.53 8.14
C ILE A 14 -29.03 10.82 8.94
N GLN A 15 -29.88 11.07 9.95
CA GLN A 15 -29.80 12.26 10.80
C GLN A 15 -29.38 11.85 12.23
N PRO A 16 -28.07 11.66 12.49
CA PRO A 16 -27.58 11.35 13.83
C PRO A 16 -27.54 12.62 14.70
N ARG A 17 -27.65 12.48 16.01
CA ARG A 17 -27.36 13.58 16.94
C ARG A 17 -25.85 13.79 17.02
N HIS A 18 -25.43 14.99 17.44
CA HIS A 18 -24.01 15.31 17.55
C HIS A 18 -23.26 14.39 18.52
N GLU A 19 -23.89 14.04 19.64
CA GLU A 19 -23.33 13.12 20.64
C GLU A 19 -23.12 11.71 20.06
N ASP A 20 -24.09 11.23 19.28
CA ASP A 20 -24.02 9.91 18.61
C ASP A 20 -22.83 9.88 17.62
N LEU A 21 -22.59 10.97 16.88
CA LEU A 21 -21.46 11.08 15.95
C LEU A 21 -20.11 11.00 16.68
N LEU A 22 -19.98 11.69 17.82
CA LEU A 22 -18.74 11.68 18.61
C LEU A 22 -18.47 10.27 19.15
N ALA A 23 -19.45 9.64 19.79
CA ALA A 23 -19.33 8.29 20.35
C ALA A 23 -18.93 7.27 19.26
N ARG A 24 -19.59 7.32 18.10
CA ARG A 24 -19.30 6.39 17.00
C ARG A 24 -17.94 6.65 16.36
N SER A 25 -17.52 7.91 16.24
CA SER A 25 -16.18 8.23 15.72
C SER A 25 -15.07 7.69 16.65
N GLN A 26 -15.27 7.77 17.96
CA GLN A 26 -14.34 7.20 18.94
C GLN A 26 -14.29 5.67 18.87
N ALA A 27 -15.44 5.01 18.74
CA ALA A 27 -15.51 3.57 18.55
C ALA A 27 -14.74 3.11 17.30
N ILE A 28 -14.88 3.85 16.20
CA ILE A 28 -14.13 3.60 14.96
C ILE A 28 -12.62 3.75 15.20
N GLU A 29 -12.18 4.85 15.80
CA GLU A 29 -10.75 5.10 16.07
C GLU A 29 -10.13 4.04 16.99
N VAL A 30 -10.90 3.49 17.94
CA VAL A 30 -10.46 2.40 18.79
C VAL A 30 -10.35 1.10 17.99
N PHE A 31 -11.35 0.81 17.16
CA PHE A 31 -11.38 -0.41 16.34
C PHE A 31 -10.25 -0.44 15.30
N THR A 32 -9.98 0.68 14.63
CA THR A 32 -9.02 0.77 13.52
C THR A 32 -7.56 0.70 13.93
N LYS A 33 -7.23 0.82 15.22
CA LYS A 33 -5.85 0.73 15.72
C LYS A 33 -5.18 -0.61 15.45
N ASN A 34 -5.94 -1.70 15.50
CA ASN A 34 -5.40 -3.07 15.39
C ASN A 34 -6.21 -3.90 14.38
N VAL A 35 -6.34 -3.39 13.15
CA VAL A 35 -7.04 -4.12 12.07
C VAL A 35 -6.06 -4.96 11.24
N ASP A 36 -6.49 -6.17 10.92
CA ASP A 36 -5.77 -7.06 10.01
C ASP A 36 -6.39 -7.04 8.60
N LYS A 37 -5.73 -7.73 7.66
CA LYS A 37 -6.17 -7.79 6.25
C LYS A 37 -7.56 -8.39 6.08
N ASN A 38 -7.90 -9.39 6.91
CA ASN A 38 -9.23 -10.03 6.86
C ASN A 38 -10.32 -9.07 7.33
N THR A 39 -10.08 -8.36 8.44
CA THR A 39 -11.02 -7.36 8.95
C THR A 39 -11.31 -6.29 7.91
N ILE A 40 -10.28 -5.79 7.23
CA ILE A 40 -10.40 -4.81 6.16
C ILE A 40 -11.23 -5.34 4.99
N ALA A 41 -11.00 -6.58 4.57
CA ALA A 41 -11.76 -7.18 3.48
C ALA A 41 -13.26 -7.25 3.83
N GLU A 42 -13.61 -7.63 5.06
CA GLU A 42 -15.02 -7.68 5.50
C GLU A 42 -15.64 -6.29 5.64
N LEU A 43 -14.90 -5.30 6.17
CA LEU A 43 -15.36 -3.91 6.21
C LEU A 43 -15.64 -3.36 4.80
N ILE A 44 -14.78 -3.67 3.83
CA ILE A 44 -14.97 -3.28 2.42
C ILE A 44 -16.21 -3.96 1.86
N ARG A 45 -16.37 -5.28 2.06
CA ARG A 45 -17.56 -6.01 1.61
C ARG A 45 -18.83 -5.37 2.15
N CYS A 46 -18.85 -5.08 3.46
CA CYS A 46 -19.96 -4.38 4.09
C CYS A 46 -20.21 -3.03 3.40
N PHE A 47 -19.19 -2.16 3.31
CA PHE A 47 -19.28 -0.83 2.72
C PHE A 47 -19.83 -0.83 1.27
N VAL A 48 -19.41 -1.77 0.43
CA VAL A 48 -19.88 -1.87 -0.96
C VAL A 48 -21.19 -2.67 -1.11
N GLY A 49 -21.79 -3.12 -0.01
CA GLY A 49 -23.06 -3.86 0.00
C GLY A 49 -22.95 -5.33 -0.43
N ILE A 50 -21.76 -5.93 -0.32
CA ILE A 50 -21.56 -7.36 -0.55
C ILE A 50 -21.75 -8.11 0.79
N PRO A 51 -22.41 -9.28 0.80
CA PRO A 51 -22.49 -10.11 2.00
C PRO A 51 -21.10 -10.42 2.58
N ALA A 52 -20.98 -10.23 3.90
CA ALA A 52 -19.78 -10.61 4.65
C ALA A 52 -19.55 -12.11 4.51
N ARG A 53 -18.28 -12.50 4.34
CA ARG A 53 -17.88 -13.90 4.34
C ARG A 53 -17.65 -14.39 5.75
N ASP A 54 -17.12 -13.52 6.61
CA ASP A 54 -16.98 -13.76 8.03
C ASP A 54 -17.88 -12.78 8.81
N VAL A 55 -19.03 -13.28 9.23
CA VAL A 55 -20.03 -12.50 9.96
C VAL A 55 -19.53 -12.10 11.35
N THR A 56 -18.54 -12.82 11.91
CA THR A 56 -18.02 -12.55 13.25
C THR A 56 -17.25 -11.22 13.31
N VAL A 57 -16.59 -10.83 12.22
CA VAL A 57 -15.87 -9.56 12.12
C VAL A 57 -16.84 -8.39 12.20
N ILE A 58 -17.94 -8.46 11.46
CA ILE A 58 -18.97 -7.41 11.46
C ILE A 58 -19.68 -7.38 12.82
N ALA A 59 -19.94 -8.54 13.44
CA ALA A 59 -20.50 -8.60 14.79
C ALA A 59 -19.60 -7.91 15.82
N ARG A 60 -18.28 -8.19 15.81
CA ARG A 60 -17.30 -7.52 16.68
C ARG A 60 -17.23 -6.01 16.44
N PHE A 61 -17.37 -5.56 15.20
CA PHE A 61 -17.42 -4.14 14.89
C PHE A 61 -18.67 -3.49 15.48
N VAL A 62 -19.83 -4.14 15.38
CA VAL A 62 -21.09 -3.68 15.99
C VAL A 62 -21.01 -3.69 17.52
N GLU A 63 -20.41 -4.70 18.13
CA GLU A 63 -20.16 -4.77 19.58
C GLU A 63 -19.31 -3.58 20.05
N GLN A 64 -18.26 -3.23 19.30
CA GLN A 64 -17.42 -2.07 19.61
C GLN A 64 -18.20 -0.74 19.50
N LEU A 65 -19.11 -0.64 18.54
CA LEU A 65 -20.01 0.51 18.41
C LEU A 65 -20.95 0.58 19.63
N LEU A 66 -21.62 -0.52 19.99
CA LEU A 66 -22.55 -0.60 21.12
C LEU A 66 -21.88 -0.33 22.47
N ALA A 67 -20.61 -0.71 22.63
CA ALA A 67 -19.84 -0.43 23.84
C ALA A 67 -19.63 1.07 24.08
N THR A 68 -19.65 1.89 23.01
CA THR A 68 -19.44 3.35 23.10
C THR A 68 -20.74 4.13 22.91
N ASP A 69 -21.64 3.64 22.07
CA ASP A 69 -22.96 4.18 21.77
C ASP A 69 -24.03 3.11 22.04
N THR A 70 -24.59 3.12 23.24
CA THR A 70 -25.65 2.19 23.65
C THR A 70 -26.97 2.42 22.91
N ALA A 71 -27.14 3.58 22.26
CA ALA A 71 -28.31 3.92 21.47
C ALA A 71 -28.20 3.48 20.00
N PHE A 72 -27.08 2.85 19.60
CA PHE A 72 -26.89 2.36 18.23
C PHE A 72 -27.97 1.33 17.85
N PRO A 73 -28.73 1.54 16.77
CA PRO A 73 -29.81 0.63 16.38
C PRO A 73 -29.24 -0.73 15.95
N THR A 74 -29.79 -1.81 16.49
CA THR A 74 -29.39 -3.19 16.14
C THR A 74 -30.24 -3.79 15.01
N GLN A 75 -31.33 -3.13 14.62
CA GLN A 75 -32.25 -3.56 13.55
C GLN A 75 -32.36 -2.48 12.47
N ASN A 76 -32.54 -2.89 11.21
CA ASN A 76 -32.69 -2.01 10.04
C ASN A 76 -31.58 -0.95 9.87
N ASN A 77 -30.37 -1.26 10.36
CA ASN A 77 -29.22 -0.35 10.38
C ASN A 77 -28.24 -0.57 9.20
N ALA A 78 -28.65 -1.29 8.15
CA ALA A 78 -27.74 -1.72 7.09
C ALA A 78 -27.04 -0.55 6.37
N LEU A 79 -27.76 0.53 6.06
CA LEU A 79 -27.17 1.73 5.43
C LEU A 79 -26.21 2.46 6.36
N GLU A 80 -26.57 2.56 7.64
CA GLU A 80 -25.74 3.20 8.66
C GLU A 80 -24.45 2.42 8.89
N LEU A 81 -24.55 1.09 8.94
CA LEU A 81 -23.40 0.20 9.04
C LEU A 81 -22.48 0.33 7.82
N GLN A 82 -23.03 0.49 6.61
CA GLN A 82 -22.23 0.78 5.42
C GLN A 82 -21.43 2.08 5.58
N VAL A 83 -22.07 3.17 6.03
CA VAL A 83 -21.40 4.45 6.27
C VAL A 83 -20.30 4.31 7.32
N LEU A 84 -20.58 3.59 8.42
CA LEU A 84 -19.62 3.35 9.50
C LEU A 84 -18.43 2.51 9.07
N CYS A 85 -18.64 1.43 8.31
CA CYS A 85 -17.56 0.64 7.72
C CYS A 85 -16.72 1.48 6.74
N GLY A 86 -17.38 2.30 5.92
CA GLY A 86 -16.68 3.28 5.07
C GLY A 86 -15.82 4.25 5.87
N ALA A 87 -16.36 4.80 6.95
CA ALA A 87 -15.64 5.72 7.82
C ALA A 87 -14.45 5.05 8.53
N ALA A 88 -14.60 3.79 8.94
CA ALA A 88 -13.48 3.00 9.46
C ALA A 88 -12.38 2.81 8.41
N LEU A 89 -12.75 2.53 7.16
CA LEU A 89 -11.77 2.47 6.07
C LEU A 89 -11.10 3.81 5.83
N ALA A 90 -11.85 4.92 5.87
CA ALA A 90 -11.27 6.26 5.75
C ALA A 90 -10.25 6.55 6.88
N SER A 91 -10.54 6.15 8.12
CA SER A 91 -9.61 6.26 9.25
C SER A 91 -8.34 5.42 9.06
N VAL A 92 -8.46 4.22 8.48
CA VAL A 92 -7.27 3.40 8.14
C VAL A 92 -6.39 4.10 7.09
N LEU A 93 -6.99 4.84 6.14
CA LEU A 93 -6.27 5.54 5.08
C LEU A 93 -5.58 6.85 5.53
N GLU A 94 -5.91 7.36 6.72
CA GLU A 94 -5.26 8.57 7.26
C GLU A 94 -3.77 8.35 7.57
N HIS A 95 -3.37 7.11 7.86
CA HIS A 95 -2.00 6.76 8.23
C HIS A 95 -1.38 5.83 7.18
N SER A 96 -0.32 6.31 6.52
CA SER A 96 0.41 5.52 5.52
C SER A 96 0.99 4.26 6.13
N SER A 97 0.50 3.09 5.70
CA SER A 97 0.95 1.79 6.18
C SER A 97 0.70 0.72 5.11
N HIS A 98 1.38 -0.42 5.20
CA HIS A 98 1.14 -1.54 4.27
C HIS A 98 -0.33 -2.03 4.34
N VAL A 99 -0.95 -1.89 5.52
CA VAL A 99 -2.36 -2.21 5.76
C VAL A 99 -3.28 -1.24 5.01
N ALA A 100 -2.98 0.06 5.08
CA ALA A 100 -3.68 1.10 4.33
C ALA A 100 -3.51 0.95 2.81
N ASP A 101 -2.32 0.60 2.34
CA ASP A 101 -2.05 0.31 0.92
C ASP A 101 -2.91 -0.85 0.41
N THR A 102 -3.04 -1.90 1.23
CA THR A 102 -3.91 -3.05 0.94
C THR A 102 -5.38 -2.65 0.94
N ALA A 103 -5.81 -1.87 1.95
CA ALA A 103 -7.19 -1.41 2.08
C ALA A 103 -7.62 -0.57 0.87
N ALA A 104 -6.79 0.38 0.44
CA ALA A 104 -7.08 1.23 -0.71
C ALA A 104 -7.18 0.42 -2.02
N LEU A 105 -6.24 -0.51 -2.26
CA LEU A 105 -6.26 -1.37 -3.44
C LEU A 105 -7.52 -2.27 -3.47
N LEU A 106 -7.85 -2.90 -2.34
CA LEU A 106 -9.05 -3.72 -2.21
C LEU A 106 -10.32 -2.89 -2.40
N LEU A 107 -10.37 -1.68 -1.84
CA LEU A 107 -11.55 -0.82 -1.90
C LEU A 107 -11.85 -0.38 -3.34
N ILE A 108 -10.84 0.05 -4.09
CA ILE A 108 -11.01 0.44 -5.50
C ILE A 108 -11.42 -0.77 -6.35
N SER A 109 -10.80 -1.93 -6.10
CA SER A 109 -11.14 -3.18 -6.80
C SER A 109 -12.57 -3.63 -6.50
N ALA A 110 -13.01 -3.54 -5.25
CA ALA A 110 -14.35 -3.93 -4.82
C ALA A 110 -15.43 -2.95 -5.27
N ALA A 111 -15.10 -1.65 -5.34
CA ALA A 111 -16.03 -0.63 -5.83
C ALA A 111 -16.37 -0.84 -7.32
N ALA A 112 -15.41 -1.34 -8.12
CA ALA A 112 -15.59 -1.71 -9.53
C ALA A 112 -16.52 -0.74 -10.30
N PRO A 113 -16.13 0.55 -10.41
CA PRO A 113 -16.97 1.56 -11.04
C PRO A 113 -17.34 1.12 -12.46
N SER A 114 -18.60 1.35 -12.85
CA SER A 114 -19.24 0.86 -14.10
C SER A 114 -19.79 -0.57 -14.07
N PHE A 115 -19.35 -1.42 -13.13
CA PHE A 115 -19.91 -2.77 -12.97
C PHE A 115 -20.85 -2.92 -11.77
N ARG A 116 -20.72 -2.03 -10.78
CA ARG A 116 -21.53 -2.03 -9.55
C ARG A 116 -22.23 -0.70 -9.35
N LYS A 117 -23.31 -0.74 -8.58
CA LYS A 117 -23.93 0.48 -8.04
C LYS A 117 -22.90 1.19 -7.16
N ALA A 118 -22.81 2.50 -7.31
CA ALA A 118 -21.92 3.29 -6.47
C ALA A 118 -22.25 3.06 -4.98
N PRO A 119 -21.24 2.97 -4.10
CA PRO A 119 -21.47 2.86 -2.67
C PRO A 119 -22.17 4.11 -2.15
N VAL A 120 -22.79 4.01 -0.97
CA VAL A 120 -23.57 5.10 -0.34
C VAL A 120 -22.75 6.38 -0.21
N VAL A 121 -21.43 6.25 0.00
CA VAL A 121 -20.50 7.37 0.14
C VAL A 121 -19.36 7.25 -0.88
N PRO A 122 -19.54 7.72 -2.14
CA PRO A 122 -18.52 7.60 -3.19
C PRO A 122 -17.21 8.34 -2.88
N ASP A 123 -17.24 9.34 -1.99
CA ASP A 123 -16.04 10.10 -1.61
C ASP A 123 -14.96 9.21 -0.99
N ILE A 124 -15.34 8.15 -0.28
CA ILE A 124 -14.38 7.27 0.40
C ILE A 124 -13.57 6.49 -0.63
N VAL A 125 -14.20 6.09 -1.74
CA VAL A 125 -13.51 5.48 -2.88
C VAL A 125 -12.56 6.49 -3.54
N ARG A 126 -12.99 7.75 -3.69
CA ARG A 126 -12.13 8.82 -4.22
C ARG A 126 -10.93 9.09 -3.31
N ASN A 127 -11.14 9.10 -1.99
CA ASN A 127 -10.08 9.28 -1.01
C ASN A 127 -9.04 8.16 -1.12
N ALA A 128 -9.47 6.91 -1.32
CA ALA A 128 -8.56 5.80 -1.58
C ALA A 128 -7.77 5.97 -2.89
N GLN A 129 -8.38 6.48 -3.96
CA GLN A 129 -7.68 6.78 -5.21
C GLN A 129 -6.60 7.86 -5.01
N THR A 130 -6.96 8.97 -4.36
CA THR A 130 -6.01 10.05 -4.03
C THR A 130 -4.88 9.54 -3.15
N TYR A 131 -5.20 8.72 -2.15
CA TYR A 131 -4.22 8.07 -1.29
C TYR A 131 -3.24 7.22 -2.10
N LEU A 132 -3.72 6.34 -2.99
CA LEU A 132 -2.85 5.50 -3.81
C LEU A 132 -1.96 6.31 -4.75
N MET A 133 -2.48 7.38 -5.36
CA MET A 133 -1.68 8.26 -6.23
C MET A 133 -0.53 8.91 -5.44
N ALA A 134 -0.83 9.51 -4.29
CA ALA A 134 0.17 10.13 -3.43
C ALA A 134 1.19 9.09 -2.91
N ARG A 135 0.71 7.92 -2.49
CA ARG A 135 1.54 6.83 -1.98
C ARG A 135 2.45 6.25 -3.07
N SER A 136 1.92 6.01 -4.27
CA SER A 136 2.71 5.52 -5.41
C SER A 136 3.86 6.49 -5.76
N ALA A 137 3.60 7.80 -5.74
CA ALA A 137 4.65 8.79 -5.94
C ALA A 137 5.69 8.78 -4.81
N ALA A 138 5.23 8.64 -3.56
CA ALA A 138 6.12 8.63 -2.40
C ALA A 138 7.04 7.39 -2.35
N VAL A 139 6.52 6.19 -2.66
CA VAL A 139 7.34 4.96 -2.61
C VAL A 139 8.38 4.88 -3.73
N ARG A 140 8.15 5.58 -4.85
CA ARG A 140 9.06 5.66 -6.00
C ARG A 140 9.94 6.92 -6.00
N LYS A 141 9.83 7.78 -4.98
CA LYS A 141 10.75 8.90 -4.83
C LYS A 141 12.13 8.37 -4.48
N LEU A 142 13.14 8.75 -5.27
CA LEU A 142 14.54 8.42 -4.99
C LEU A 142 15.00 9.15 -3.73
N ASP A 143 15.60 8.41 -2.81
CA ASP A 143 16.18 8.98 -1.60
C ASP A 143 17.45 9.77 -1.95
N ALA A 144 17.70 10.84 -1.20
CA ALA A 144 18.95 11.58 -1.33
C ALA A 144 20.12 10.70 -0.90
N ARG A 145 21.21 10.74 -1.67
CA ARG A 145 22.44 10.04 -1.29
C ARG A 145 23.05 10.73 -0.06
N PRO A 146 23.54 9.97 0.93
CA PRO A 146 24.21 10.57 2.08
C PRO A 146 25.45 11.34 1.59
N ASN A 147 25.62 12.55 2.10
CA ASN A 147 26.79 13.36 1.79
C ASN A 147 27.99 12.88 2.62
N VAL A 148 29.10 12.54 1.97
CA VAL A 148 30.34 12.17 2.64
C VAL A 148 31.18 13.43 2.80
N VAL A 149 31.20 13.98 4.01
CA VAL A 149 32.11 15.08 4.38
C VAL A 149 33.32 14.45 5.07
N GLY A 150 34.52 14.79 4.59
CA GLY A 150 35.78 14.35 5.22
C GLY A 150 35.85 14.82 6.67
N ALA A 151 36.36 13.96 7.55
CA ALA A 151 36.63 14.36 8.93
C ALA A 151 37.94 15.16 8.98
N GLU A 152 37.90 16.37 9.53
CA GLU A 152 39.09 17.16 9.79
C GLU A 152 39.72 16.70 11.12
N HIS A 153 40.89 16.06 11.03
CA HIS A 153 41.64 15.59 12.20
C HIS A 153 42.92 16.38 12.47
N ASP A 154 43.14 17.48 11.74
CA ASP A 154 44.38 18.26 11.79
C ASP A 154 44.71 18.75 13.21
N GLN A 155 43.71 19.22 13.95
CA GLN A 155 43.88 19.66 15.33
C GLN A 155 44.25 18.51 16.29
N LEU A 156 43.74 17.30 16.05
CA LEU A 156 44.08 16.11 16.84
C LEU A 156 45.50 15.63 16.53
N ILE A 157 45.89 15.68 15.26
CA ILE A 157 47.26 15.35 14.82
C ILE A 157 48.27 16.32 15.43
N GLU A 158 47.99 17.62 15.41
CA GLU A 158 48.86 18.63 16.03
C GLU A 158 48.92 18.50 17.56
N ALA A 159 47.81 18.15 18.23
CA ALA A 159 47.81 17.90 19.67
C ALA A 159 48.70 16.70 20.06
N VAL A 160 48.71 15.63 19.26
CA VAL A 160 49.61 14.49 19.47
C VAL A 160 51.07 14.86 19.21
N LYS A 161 51.36 15.61 18.13
CA LYS A 161 52.72 16.11 17.85
C LYS A 161 53.26 16.99 18.99
N ALA A 162 52.43 17.88 19.53
CA ALA A 162 52.80 18.75 20.64
C ALA A 162 53.10 17.96 21.93
N ALA A 163 52.31 16.92 22.22
CA ALA A 163 52.54 16.03 23.36
C ALA A 163 53.78 15.15 23.20
N CYS A 164 54.15 14.76 21.98
CA CYS A 164 55.40 14.05 21.71
C CYS A 164 56.63 14.94 21.98
N ALA A 165 56.52 16.25 21.76
CA ALA A 165 57.64 17.18 21.93
C ALA A 165 58.05 17.38 23.40
N THR A 166 57.17 17.10 24.38
CA THR A 166 57.46 17.27 25.81
C THR A 166 58.17 16.06 26.44
N ASN A 167 58.30 14.95 25.72
CA ASN A 167 59.01 13.71 26.11
C ASN A 167 58.59 13.12 27.47
N GLN A 168 57.36 13.40 27.93
CA GLN A 168 56.79 12.84 29.16
C GLN A 168 55.65 11.89 28.80
N ALA A 169 55.84 10.59 29.07
CA ALA A 169 54.86 9.54 28.74
C ALA A 169 53.46 9.79 29.31
N VAL A 170 53.35 10.46 30.46
CA VAL A 170 52.07 10.78 31.12
C VAL A 170 51.25 11.81 30.33
N GLN A 171 51.91 12.74 29.62
CA GLN A 171 51.22 13.78 28.84
C GLN A 171 50.70 13.27 27.48
N LEU A 172 51.12 12.06 27.06
CA LEU A 172 50.74 11.43 25.80
C LEU A 172 49.44 10.62 25.88
N GLN A 173 49.04 10.15 27.06
CA GLN A 173 47.85 9.30 27.21
C GLN A 173 46.57 9.99 26.74
N GLN A 174 46.30 11.20 27.22
CA GLN A 174 45.03 11.88 26.92
C GLN A 174 44.90 12.29 25.44
N PRO A 175 45.90 12.88 24.76
CA PRO A 175 45.83 13.19 23.33
C PRO A 175 45.68 11.94 22.46
N LEU A 176 46.38 10.84 22.81
CA LEU A 176 46.28 9.57 22.09
C LEU A 176 44.89 8.95 22.25
N ASP A 177 44.35 8.89 23.48
CA ASP A 177 42.99 8.40 23.74
C ASP A 177 41.94 9.22 22.99
N THR A 178 42.13 10.55 22.92
CA THR A 178 41.23 11.45 22.19
C THR A 178 41.31 11.22 20.68
N MET A 179 42.52 11.03 20.15
CA MET A 179 42.72 10.71 18.73
C MET A 179 42.12 9.34 18.39
N LEU A 180 42.34 8.31 19.22
CA LEU A 180 41.79 6.97 19.02
C LEU A 180 40.26 6.98 19.08
N LYS A 181 39.67 7.72 20.03
CA LYS A 181 38.21 7.93 20.07
C LYS A 181 37.71 8.65 18.83
N GLY A 182 38.36 9.73 18.42
CA GLY A 182 38.01 10.47 17.19
C GLY A 182 38.08 9.61 15.93
N LEU A 183 39.10 8.75 15.82
CA LEU A 183 39.22 7.79 14.72
C LEU A 183 38.11 6.74 14.77
N ASN A 184 37.81 6.19 15.95
CA ASN A 184 36.73 5.22 16.13
C ASN A 184 35.36 5.83 15.80
N ASP A 185 35.11 7.07 16.19
CA ASP A 185 33.87 7.79 15.87
C ASP A 185 33.75 8.07 14.36
N THR A 186 34.84 8.49 13.72
CA THR A 186 34.88 8.64 12.25
C THR A 186 34.65 7.31 11.55
N LEU A 187 35.27 6.22 12.02
CA LEU A 187 35.08 4.89 11.47
C LEU A 187 33.62 4.43 11.58
N ASN A 188 32.99 4.60 12.75
CA ASN A 188 31.58 4.30 12.97
C ASN A 188 30.66 5.16 12.10
N LYS A 189 31.01 6.44 11.92
CA LYS A 189 30.26 7.34 11.04
C LYS A 189 30.38 6.92 9.58
N VAL A 190 31.58 6.57 9.10
CA VAL A 190 31.78 6.06 7.74
C VAL A 190 31.04 4.74 7.53
N ALA A 191 31.09 3.82 8.51
CA ALA A 191 30.34 2.57 8.43
C ALA A 191 28.83 2.81 8.32
N SER A 192 28.25 3.66 9.17
CA SER A 192 26.83 3.99 9.11
C SER A 192 26.43 4.72 7.82
N LEU A 193 27.28 5.60 7.28
CA LEU A 193 27.05 6.25 5.99
C LEU A 193 27.14 5.26 4.83
N ALA A 194 28.07 4.32 4.87
CA ALA A 194 28.21 3.26 3.87
C ALA A 194 26.98 2.32 3.87
N GLU A 195 26.48 1.94 5.05
CA GLU A 195 25.24 1.17 5.18
C GLU A 195 24.04 1.94 4.61
N GLN A 196 23.90 3.23 4.93
CA GLN A 196 22.84 4.07 4.39
C GLN A 196 22.94 4.20 2.86
N ALA A 197 24.14 4.44 2.33
CA ALA A 197 24.38 4.54 0.89
C ALA A 197 24.02 3.22 0.18
N THR A 198 24.40 2.09 0.76
CA THR A 198 24.10 0.76 0.21
C THR A 198 22.59 0.53 0.14
N ARG A 199 21.85 0.85 1.21
CA ARG A 199 20.38 0.73 1.23
C ARG A 199 19.70 1.62 0.18
N VAL A 200 20.17 2.86 0.02
CA VAL A 200 19.63 3.78 -1.00
C VAL A 200 19.90 3.25 -2.41
N LEU A 201 21.10 2.71 -2.65
CA LEU A 201 21.48 2.11 -3.93
C LEU A 201 20.65 0.86 -4.25
N GLU A 202 20.51 -0.07 -3.30
CA GLU A 202 19.68 -1.27 -3.45
C GLU A 202 18.22 -0.92 -3.75
N ARG A 203 17.66 0.08 -3.05
CA ARG A 203 16.30 0.54 -3.31
C ARG A 203 16.16 1.13 -4.73
N SER A 204 17.12 1.95 -5.14
CA SER A 204 17.14 2.57 -6.47
C SER A 204 17.27 1.52 -7.58
N ASP A 205 18.15 0.54 -7.40
CA ASP A 205 18.33 -0.57 -8.33
C ASP A 205 17.05 -1.41 -8.47
N ASN A 206 16.42 -1.76 -7.34
CA ASN A 206 15.14 -2.47 -7.37
C ASN A 206 14.03 -1.70 -8.09
N LEU A 207 13.99 -0.37 -7.95
CA LEU A 207 13.03 0.48 -8.64
C LEU A 207 13.28 0.48 -10.15
N LEU A 208 14.54 0.67 -10.56
CA LEU A 208 14.93 0.66 -11.97
C LEU A 208 14.71 -0.72 -12.60
N LEU A 209 14.91 -1.81 -11.85
CA LEU A 209 14.60 -3.17 -12.29
C LEU A 209 13.09 -3.37 -12.49
N GLU A 210 12.24 -2.88 -11.57
CA GLU A 210 10.78 -2.90 -11.76
C GLU A 210 10.40 -2.17 -13.05
N GLU A 211 10.82 -0.91 -13.19
CA GLU A 211 10.47 -0.07 -14.34
C GLU A 211 10.99 -0.66 -15.66
N SER A 212 12.23 -1.12 -15.69
CA SER A 212 12.81 -1.79 -16.86
C SER A 212 12.04 -3.05 -17.22
N ASN A 213 11.70 -3.90 -16.24
CA ASN A 213 10.93 -5.12 -16.50
C ASN A 213 9.53 -4.82 -17.04
N ILE A 214 8.86 -3.78 -16.53
CA ILE A 214 7.56 -3.34 -17.07
C ILE A 214 7.72 -2.89 -18.52
N VAL A 215 8.73 -2.07 -18.82
CA VAL A 215 9.01 -1.60 -20.18
C VAL A 215 9.28 -2.79 -21.11
N TRP A 216 10.16 -3.72 -20.73
CA TRP A 216 10.44 -4.92 -21.52
C TRP A 216 9.19 -5.76 -21.76
N TRP A 217 8.34 -5.91 -20.75
CA TRP A 217 7.08 -6.64 -20.86
C TRP A 217 6.09 -5.96 -21.82
N VAL A 218 5.94 -4.63 -21.73
CA VAL A 218 5.07 -3.85 -22.63
C VAL A 218 5.57 -3.88 -24.08
N PHE A 219 6.86 -3.64 -24.31
CA PHE A 219 7.42 -3.63 -25.66
C PHE A 219 7.54 -5.04 -26.26
N GLY A 220 7.76 -6.04 -25.42
CA GLY A 220 7.82 -7.43 -25.85
C GLY A 220 6.46 -7.93 -26.34
N GLY A 221 5.35 -7.49 -25.75
CA GLY A 221 4.00 -7.90 -26.16
C GLY A 221 3.72 -9.40 -26.01
N HIS A 222 4.57 -10.14 -25.29
CA HIS A 222 4.43 -11.56 -25.00
C HIS A 222 4.15 -11.77 -23.52
N SER A 223 3.26 -12.72 -23.24
CA SER A 223 2.98 -13.18 -21.89
C SER A 223 4.13 -14.04 -21.37
N ARG A 224 4.52 -13.77 -20.13
CA ARG A 224 5.54 -14.54 -19.39
C ARG A 224 5.01 -15.88 -18.90
N ASP A 225 3.71 -15.95 -18.58
CA ASP A 225 3.08 -17.17 -18.09
C ASP A 225 2.78 -18.17 -19.21
N THR A 226 2.39 -17.69 -20.39
CA THR A 226 1.95 -18.54 -21.50
C THR A 226 2.95 -18.65 -22.63
N GLY A 227 3.95 -17.75 -22.69
CA GLY A 227 4.92 -17.67 -23.78
C GLY A 227 4.34 -17.21 -25.13
N LYS A 228 3.06 -16.83 -25.17
CA LYS A 228 2.35 -16.40 -26.39
C LYS A 228 2.27 -14.89 -26.48
N ARG A 229 2.05 -14.36 -27.69
CA ARG A 229 1.73 -12.93 -27.85
C ARG A 229 0.38 -12.63 -27.26
N PHE A 230 0.22 -11.46 -26.63
CA PHE A 230 -1.09 -11.03 -26.14
C PHE A 230 -2.14 -10.98 -27.27
N SER A 231 -1.73 -10.64 -28.50
CA SER A 231 -2.59 -10.64 -29.68
C SER A 231 -3.10 -12.02 -30.11
N GLU A 232 -2.49 -13.10 -29.62
CA GLU A 232 -2.89 -14.48 -29.91
C GLU A 232 -3.83 -15.06 -28.83
N LEU A 233 -4.01 -14.33 -27.72
CA LEU A 233 -4.84 -14.76 -26.61
C LEU A 233 -6.30 -14.31 -26.78
N PRO A 234 -7.27 -15.07 -26.23
CA PRO A 234 -8.65 -14.60 -26.11
C PRO A 234 -8.70 -13.25 -25.38
N PRO A 235 -9.49 -12.27 -25.86
CA PRO A 235 -9.47 -10.90 -25.33
C PRO A 235 -9.69 -10.79 -23.81
N GLY A 236 -10.63 -11.58 -23.27
CA GLY A 236 -10.91 -11.59 -21.84
C GLY A 236 -9.77 -12.20 -21.03
N PHE A 237 -9.21 -13.30 -21.53
CA PHE A 237 -8.04 -13.92 -20.90
C PHE A 237 -6.82 -13.00 -20.94
N ALA A 238 -6.57 -12.34 -22.08
CA ALA A 238 -5.49 -11.37 -22.26
C ALA A 238 -5.58 -10.22 -21.24
N ALA A 239 -6.77 -9.65 -21.02
CA ALA A 239 -6.97 -8.55 -20.08
C ALA A 239 -6.66 -8.95 -18.63
N VAL A 240 -7.15 -10.12 -18.20
CA VAL A 240 -6.90 -10.63 -16.83
C VAL A 240 -5.43 -11.00 -16.65
N LEU A 241 -4.85 -11.67 -17.63
CA LEU A 241 -3.45 -12.05 -17.62
C LEU A 241 -2.52 -10.83 -17.59
N ALA A 242 -2.83 -9.78 -18.35
CA ALA A 242 -2.04 -8.55 -18.34
C ALA A 242 -2.05 -7.88 -16.95
N GLY A 243 -3.22 -7.82 -16.31
CA GLY A 243 -3.33 -7.30 -14.95
C GLY A 243 -2.53 -8.12 -13.93
N LYS A 244 -2.57 -9.45 -14.03
CA LYS A 244 -1.80 -10.36 -13.18
C LYS A 244 -0.30 -10.22 -13.40
N GLU A 245 0.16 -10.28 -14.65
CA GLU A 245 1.60 -10.18 -14.95
C GLU A 245 2.17 -8.82 -14.54
N LEU A 246 1.41 -7.73 -14.73
CA LEU A 246 1.82 -6.41 -14.25
C LEU A 246 1.91 -6.38 -12.71
N ALA A 247 0.96 -7.02 -12.00
CA ALA A 247 1.03 -7.15 -10.56
C ALA A 247 2.25 -7.97 -10.10
N ASP A 248 2.60 -9.05 -10.81
CA ASP A 248 3.79 -9.87 -10.50
C ASP A 248 5.11 -9.16 -10.78
N ILE A 249 5.15 -8.29 -11.78
CA ILE A 249 6.33 -7.46 -12.09
C ILE A 249 6.51 -6.35 -11.04
N THR A 250 5.40 -5.88 -10.45
CA THR A 250 5.41 -4.79 -9.46
C THR A 250 6.01 -5.25 -8.14
N ARG A 251 7.15 -4.67 -7.76
CA ARG A 251 7.86 -4.90 -6.49
C ARG A 251 7.44 -3.93 -5.40
N PHE A 252 7.13 -2.68 -5.76
CA PHE A 252 6.73 -1.63 -4.84
C PHE A 252 5.21 -1.44 -4.87
N ILE A 253 4.59 -1.63 -3.70
CA ILE A 253 3.15 -1.43 -3.51
C ILE A 253 2.90 -0.07 -2.84
N PRO A 254 1.93 0.73 -3.31
CA PRO A 254 1.08 0.51 -4.49
C PRO A 254 1.84 0.57 -5.82
N GLY A 255 1.29 -0.07 -6.86
CA GLY A 255 1.87 -0.08 -8.21
C GLY A 255 2.00 1.32 -8.84
N PRO A 256 2.71 1.45 -9.97
CA PRO A 256 3.03 2.74 -10.56
C PRO A 256 1.76 3.49 -11.01
N ILE A 257 1.78 4.83 -10.93
CA ILE A 257 0.67 5.69 -11.41
C ILE A 257 0.38 5.43 -12.89
N ALA A 258 1.41 5.11 -13.67
CA ALA A 258 1.33 4.79 -15.10
C ALA A 258 0.79 3.38 -15.40
N ALA A 259 0.45 2.56 -14.39
CA ALA A 259 -0.08 1.22 -14.60
C ALA A 259 -1.25 1.14 -15.60
N PRO A 260 -2.25 2.05 -15.58
CA PRO A 260 -3.30 2.05 -16.60
C PRO A 260 -2.75 2.26 -18.02
N ALA A 261 -1.79 3.17 -18.19
CA ALA A 261 -1.19 3.43 -19.50
C ALA A 261 -0.36 2.22 -20.01
N TYR A 262 0.31 1.49 -19.11
CA TYR A 262 1.00 0.25 -19.47
C TYR A 262 0.02 -0.84 -19.91
N LEU A 263 -1.10 -0.99 -19.20
CA LEU A 263 -2.15 -1.93 -19.58
C LEU A 263 -2.80 -1.56 -20.91
N ASP A 264 -3.14 -0.28 -21.10
CA ASP A 264 -3.68 0.23 -22.36
C ASP A 264 -2.73 -0.05 -23.53
N LYS A 265 -1.42 0.17 -23.33
CA LYS A 265 -0.43 -0.12 -24.36
C LYS A 265 -0.30 -1.61 -24.66
N GLN A 266 -0.32 -2.46 -23.65
CA GLN A 266 -0.23 -3.91 -23.83
C GLN A 266 -1.48 -4.50 -24.53
N LEU A 267 -2.64 -3.92 -24.22
CA LEU A 267 -3.94 -4.36 -24.70
C LEU A 267 -4.44 -3.55 -25.91
N ASP A 268 -3.57 -2.75 -26.55
CA ASP A 268 -3.91 -1.86 -27.68
C ASP A 268 -4.58 -2.61 -28.85
N HIS A 269 -4.17 -3.86 -29.08
CA HIS A 269 -4.76 -4.77 -30.08
C HIS A 269 -6.22 -5.17 -29.77
N LEU A 270 -6.73 -4.88 -28.57
CA LEU A 270 -8.12 -5.08 -28.15
C LEU A 270 -8.93 -3.78 -28.13
N SER A 271 -8.33 -2.65 -28.50
CA SER A 271 -9.01 -1.35 -28.53
C SER A 271 -10.33 -1.42 -29.31
N GLY A 272 -11.39 -0.85 -28.73
CA GLY A 272 -12.74 -0.84 -29.30
C GLY A 272 -13.58 -2.10 -29.08
N LYS A 273 -13.02 -3.20 -28.54
CA LYS A 273 -13.79 -4.40 -28.20
C LYS A 273 -14.49 -4.25 -26.86
N LYS A 274 -15.82 -4.44 -26.84
CA LYS A 274 -16.59 -4.52 -25.60
C LYS A 274 -16.65 -5.97 -25.13
N LEU A 275 -16.06 -6.24 -23.96
CA LEU A 275 -16.07 -7.56 -23.35
C LEU A 275 -17.10 -7.60 -22.22
N LYS A 276 -17.90 -8.67 -22.16
CA LYS A 276 -18.71 -8.94 -20.98
C LYS A 276 -17.88 -9.73 -19.99
N LEU A 277 -18.10 -9.49 -18.71
CA LEU A 277 -17.40 -10.20 -17.65
C LEU A 277 -17.68 -11.72 -17.67
N SER A 278 -18.87 -12.13 -18.12
CA SER A 278 -19.22 -13.54 -18.33
C SER A 278 -18.28 -14.22 -19.32
N ASP A 279 -17.93 -13.51 -20.39
CA ASP A 279 -17.13 -14.04 -21.48
C ASP A 279 -15.69 -14.20 -21.01
N VAL A 280 -15.19 -13.23 -20.23
CA VAL A 280 -13.90 -13.31 -19.54
C VAL A 280 -13.83 -14.57 -18.65
N ALA A 281 -14.86 -14.85 -17.86
CA ALA A 281 -14.86 -15.99 -16.96
C ALA A 281 -14.81 -17.35 -17.68
N VAL A 282 -15.35 -17.43 -18.91
CA VAL A 282 -15.33 -18.64 -19.74
C VAL A 282 -14.01 -18.78 -20.50
N GLU A 283 -13.44 -17.67 -20.96
CA GLU A 283 -12.19 -17.65 -21.74
C GLU A 283 -10.93 -17.95 -20.92
N ILE A 284 -10.98 -17.76 -19.59
CA ILE A 284 -9.84 -18.05 -18.73
C ILE A 284 -9.59 -19.56 -18.68
N SER A 285 -8.34 -19.97 -18.99
CA SER A 285 -7.91 -21.36 -18.86
C SER A 285 -8.00 -21.84 -17.40
N THR A 286 -8.70 -22.95 -17.19
CA THR A 286 -8.78 -23.63 -15.88
C THR A 286 -7.41 -24.10 -15.39
N ASP A 287 -6.51 -24.47 -16.29
CA ASP A 287 -5.17 -24.93 -15.97
C ASP A 287 -4.32 -23.80 -15.42
N TRP A 288 -4.40 -22.63 -16.06
CA TRP A 288 -3.76 -21.40 -15.56
C TRP A 288 -4.36 -20.93 -14.23
N LEU A 289 -5.68 -21.04 -14.03
CA LEU A 289 -6.27 -20.79 -12.70
C LEU A 289 -5.76 -21.77 -11.63
N GLY A 290 -5.47 -23.01 -12.03
CA GLY A 290 -4.86 -24.02 -11.18
C GLY A 290 -3.48 -23.58 -10.67
N THR A 291 -2.64 -23.01 -11.53
CA THR A 291 -1.29 -22.54 -11.14
C THR A 291 -1.34 -21.39 -10.13
N LEU A 292 -2.35 -20.51 -10.21
CA LEU A 292 -2.57 -19.44 -9.23
C LEU A 292 -2.92 -19.97 -7.83
N CYS A 293 -3.51 -21.16 -7.74
CA CYS A 293 -3.93 -21.75 -6.46
C CYS A 293 -2.80 -22.52 -5.76
N THR A 294 -1.76 -22.92 -6.50
CA THR A 294 -0.63 -23.72 -5.99
C THR A 294 0.63 -22.90 -5.66
N GLY A 295 0.72 -21.64 -6.12
CA GLY A 295 1.81 -20.72 -5.83
C GLY A 295 1.75 -20.14 -4.41
N SER A 296 2.86 -20.25 -3.68
CA SER A 296 3.08 -19.76 -2.32
C SER A 296 2.75 -18.26 -2.13
N GLY A 297 1.86 -17.97 -1.18
CA GLY A 297 1.86 -16.71 -0.41
C GLY A 297 0.67 -15.76 -0.59
N VAL A 298 0.07 -15.67 -1.78
CA VAL A 298 -1.11 -14.82 -2.02
C VAL A 298 -2.16 -15.62 -2.76
N ARG A 299 -3.14 -16.17 -2.01
CA ARG A 299 -4.35 -16.73 -2.59
C ARG A 299 -5.17 -15.59 -3.19
N LEU A 300 -4.90 -15.19 -4.43
CA LEU A 300 -5.85 -14.48 -5.27
C LEU A 300 -6.98 -15.44 -5.64
N ARG A 301 -7.81 -15.80 -4.66
CA ARG A 301 -9.15 -16.30 -4.96
C ARG A 301 -9.91 -15.09 -5.49
N PHE A 302 -10.17 -15.05 -6.79
CA PHE A 302 -11.19 -14.23 -7.42
C PHE A 302 -12.56 -14.59 -6.80
N ALA A 303 -12.80 -14.17 -5.56
CA ALA A 303 -14.02 -14.40 -4.78
C ALA A 303 -14.89 -13.12 -4.73
N ILE A 304 -14.76 -12.29 -5.76
CA ILE A 304 -15.59 -11.10 -5.99
C ILE A 304 -16.73 -11.41 -7.00
N PHE A 305 -16.69 -12.58 -7.65
CA PHE A 305 -17.66 -12.96 -8.71
C PHE A 305 -18.43 -14.25 -8.44
N ARG A 306 -18.51 -14.69 -7.17
CA ARG A 306 -19.55 -15.62 -6.71
C ARG A 306 -20.29 -15.00 -5.54
#